data_AF-A0A166HN68-F1
#
_entry.id   AF-A0A166HN68-F1
#
_cell.length_a   1.000
_cell.length_b   1.000
_cell.length_c   1.000
_cell.angle_alpha   90.00
_cell.angle_beta   90.00
_cell.angle_gamma   90.00
#
_symmetry.space_group_name_H-M   'P 1'
#
loop_
_entity.id
_entity.type
_entity.pdbx_description
1 polymer ?
#
loop_
_entity_poly.entity_id
_entity_poly.type
_entity_poly.pdbx_seq_one_letter_code
_entity_poly.pdbx_strand_id
1 'polypeptide(L)'
;MELFACSFKEDKGWDDLDALNKKFAKWSKKNDGSYSAWTISPQFRTNDGKFDVGWIGSWATGQQMGQGMDNWMADNDGLGASYAEVIGCSHSLMSSTPVHALNGPPQGNGIVWFSSCIIADDSDSMKAYQAHKKFSEVMSKMGGKGQSWLM
;
A
#
# COMPACT_ATOMS: atom_id res chain seq x y z
N MET A 1 -6.79 0.63 4.68
CA MET A 1 -5.76 0.56 3.64
C MET A 1 -6.21 -0.44 2.60
N GLU A 2 -5.75 -0.28 1.37
CA GLU A 2 -6.03 -1.20 0.27
C GLU A 2 -4.73 -1.70 -0.33
N LEU A 3 -4.74 -2.95 -0.78
CA LEU A 3 -3.63 -3.59 -1.45
C LEU A 3 -4.15 -4.25 -2.73
N PHE A 4 -3.62 -3.80 -3.87
CA PHE A 4 -3.92 -4.41 -5.15
C PHE A 4 -2.67 -5.11 -5.67
N ALA A 5 -2.80 -6.39 -6.01
CA ALA A 5 -1.75 -7.14 -6.67
C ALA A 5 -2.14 -7.30 -8.14
N CYS A 6 -1.37 -6.65 -9.02
CA CYS A 6 -1.72 -6.42 -10.41
C CYS A 6 -0.69 -7.00 -11.38
N SER A 7 -1.17 -7.41 -12.54
CA SER A 7 -0.34 -7.78 -13.69
C SER A 7 -0.63 -6.83 -14.85
N PHE A 8 0.39 -6.58 -15.67
CA PHE A 8 0.20 -5.83 -16.91
C PHE A 8 -0.65 -6.63 -17.89
N LYS A 9 -1.49 -5.92 -18.65
CA LYS A 9 -2.10 -6.49 -19.85
C LYS A 9 -1.05 -6.66 -20.95
N GLU A 10 -1.39 -7.44 -21.97
CA GLU A 10 -0.54 -7.65 -23.13
C GLU A 10 -0.10 -6.30 -23.73
N ASP A 11 1.19 -6.20 -24.07
CA ASP A 11 1.85 -5.00 -24.61
C ASP A 11 1.80 -3.75 -23.72
N LYS A 12 1.50 -3.90 -22.42
CA LYS A 12 1.50 -2.81 -21.44
C LYS A 12 2.68 -2.89 -20.50
N GLY A 13 3.10 -1.73 -19.99
CA GLY A 13 4.22 -1.66 -19.06
C GLY A 13 4.20 -0.44 -18.14
N TRP A 14 5.33 -0.23 -17.48
CA TRP A 14 5.50 0.83 -16.49
C TRP A 14 5.25 2.23 -17.05
N ASP A 15 5.63 2.50 -18.30
CA ASP A 15 5.41 3.81 -18.91
C ASP A 15 3.92 4.14 -19.07
N ASP A 16 3.10 3.16 -19.46
CA ASP A 16 1.64 3.30 -19.53
C ASP A 16 1.05 3.58 -18.15
N LEU A 17 1.49 2.80 -17.15
CA LEU A 17 1.02 2.92 -15.78
C LEU A 17 1.43 4.26 -15.15
N ASP A 18 2.66 4.72 -15.37
CA ASP A 18 3.15 5.99 -14.85
C ASP A 18 2.41 7.18 -15.47
N ALA A 19 2.03 7.08 -16.75
CA ALA A 19 1.18 8.08 -17.39
C ALA A 19 -0.20 8.17 -16.71
N LEU A 20 -0.80 7.04 -16.34
CA LEU A 20 -2.05 7.00 -15.59
C LEU A 20 -1.89 7.48 -14.15
N ASN A 21 -0.83 7.07 -13.46
CA ASN A 21 -0.53 7.49 -12.09
C ASN A 21 -0.38 9.02 -11.98
N LYS A 22 0.19 9.67 -12.99
CA LYS A 22 0.25 11.15 -13.05
C LYS A 22 -1.14 11.79 -13.18
N LYS A 23 -2.08 11.16 -13.90
CA LYS A 23 -3.48 11.63 -13.99
C LYS A 23 -4.21 11.36 -12.67
N PHE A 24 -4.06 10.17 -12.11
CA PHE A 24 -4.61 9.82 -10.81
C PHE A 24 -4.13 10.76 -9.70
N ALA A 25 -2.84 11.07 -9.63
CA ALA A 25 -2.31 12.01 -8.63
C ALA A 25 -2.97 13.41 -8.73
N LYS A 26 -3.28 13.88 -9.95
CA LYS A 26 -4.02 15.13 -10.14
C LYS A 26 -5.47 15.01 -9.70
N TRP A 27 -6.14 13.91 -10.06
CA TRP A 27 -7.51 13.62 -9.65
C TRP A 27 -7.63 13.51 -8.12
N SER A 28 -6.78 12.70 -7.48
CA SER A 28 -6.76 12.50 -6.02
C SER A 28 -6.45 13.82 -5.30
N LYS A 29 -5.49 14.63 -5.76
CA LYS A 29 -5.25 15.95 -5.15
C LYS A 29 -6.49 16.85 -5.12
N LYS A 30 -7.37 16.74 -6.13
CA LYS A 30 -8.61 17.53 -6.23
C LYS A 30 -9.77 16.90 -5.44
N ASN A 31 -9.91 15.58 -5.49
CA ASN A 31 -11.11 14.86 -5.08
C ASN A 31 -10.91 14.01 -3.81
N ASP A 32 -9.69 13.64 -3.47
CA ASP A 32 -9.35 12.88 -2.26
C ASP A 32 -7.93 13.21 -1.79
N GLY A 33 -7.75 14.42 -1.25
CA GLY A 33 -6.45 14.91 -0.77
C GLY A 33 -5.95 14.20 0.50
N SER A 34 -6.76 13.31 1.09
CA SER A 34 -6.39 12.54 2.28
C SER A 34 -5.74 11.18 1.95
N TYR A 35 -5.83 10.77 0.69
CA TYR A 35 -5.33 9.50 0.22
C TYR A 35 -3.83 9.52 -0.05
N SER A 36 -3.13 8.50 0.43
CA SER A 36 -1.73 8.25 0.12
C SER A 36 -1.59 6.94 -0.64
N ALA A 37 -0.80 6.95 -1.71
CA ALA A 37 -0.59 5.81 -2.59
C ALA A 37 0.89 5.52 -2.85
N TRP A 38 1.21 4.24 -2.98
CA TRP A 38 2.51 3.76 -3.40
C TRP A 38 2.36 2.66 -4.43
N THR A 39 3.19 2.70 -5.47
CA THR A 39 3.36 1.61 -6.42
C THR A 39 4.63 0.84 -6.07
N ILE A 40 4.54 -0.48 -5.99
CA ILE A 40 5.65 -1.37 -5.62
C ILE A 40 5.95 -2.33 -6.76
N SER A 41 7.24 -2.53 -7.04
CA SER A 41 7.71 -3.58 -7.94
C SER A 41 8.35 -4.71 -7.13
N PRO A 42 7.77 -5.92 -7.15
CA PRO A 42 8.29 -7.04 -6.36
C PRO A 42 9.66 -7.53 -6.88
N GLN A 43 10.71 -7.35 -6.06
CA GLN A 43 12.09 -7.76 -6.36
C GLN A 43 12.42 -9.18 -5.89
N PHE A 44 11.95 -9.54 -4.70
CA PHE A 44 12.20 -10.84 -4.06
C PHE A 44 10.89 -11.40 -3.54
N ARG A 45 10.66 -12.71 -3.72
CA ARG A 45 9.42 -13.38 -3.33
C ARG A 45 9.75 -14.79 -2.83
N THR A 46 9.06 -15.20 -1.77
CA THR A 46 9.10 -16.58 -1.26
C THR A 46 7.85 -17.37 -1.63
N ASN A 47 6.81 -16.71 -2.15
CA ASN A 47 5.58 -17.34 -2.61
C ASN A 47 5.45 -17.31 -4.14
N ASP A 48 4.57 -18.15 -4.67
CA ASP A 48 4.27 -18.24 -6.10
C ASP A 48 3.34 -17.11 -6.59
N GLY A 49 3.11 -16.08 -5.77
CA GLY A 49 2.28 -14.92 -6.11
C GLY A 49 2.90 -14.13 -7.27
N LYS A 50 2.41 -14.37 -8.48
CA LYS A 50 2.87 -13.67 -9.70
C LYS A 50 2.03 -12.42 -9.93
N PHE A 51 2.50 -11.30 -9.38
CA PHE A 51 2.07 -9.97 -9.80
C PHE A 51 3.30 -9.17 -10.29
N ASP A 52 3.05 -8.20 -11.16
CA ASP A 52 4.08 -7.31 -11.72
C ASP A 52 4.16 -5.99 -10.95
N VAL A 53 3.01 -5.57 -10.42
CA VAL A 53 2.81 -4.28 -9.77
C VAL A 53 1.96 -4.48 -8.53
N GLY A 54 2.43 -4.02 -7.38
CA GLY A 54 1.57 -3.83 -6.21
C GLY A 54 1.16 -2.37 -6.09
N TRP A 55 -0.07 -2.13 -5.68
CA TRP A 55 -0.57 -0.81 -5.31
C TRP A 55 -0.98 -0.83 -3.84
N ILE A 56 -0.52 0.15 -3.08
CA ILE A 56 -0.88 0.32 -1.68
C ILE A 56 -1.53 1.68 -1.52
N GLY A 57 -2.80 1.67 -1.17
CA GLY A 57 -3.58 2.86 -0.86
C GLY A 57 -3.87 2.97 0.63
N SER A 58 -3.92 4.20 1.16
CA SER A 58 -4.20 4.42 2.58
C SER A 58 -4.94 5.72 2.84
N TRP A 59 -5.76 5.67 3.89
CA TRP A 59 -6.42 6.79 4.53
C TRP A 59 -6.11 6.71 6.02
N ALA A 60 -6.09 7.86 6.71
CA ALA A 60 -5.82 7.88 8.15
C ALA A 60 -7.01 7.39 8.98
N THR A 61 -8.23 7.46 8.43
CA THR A 61 -9.47 7.05 9.12
C THR A 61 -10.44 6.33 8.18
N GLY A 62 -11.32 5.50 8.75
CA GLY A 62 -12.38 4.83 7.99
C GLY A 62 -13.38 5.81 7.36
N GLN A 63 -13.62 6.97 7.98
CA GLN A 63 -14.48 8.02 7.41
C GLN A 63 -13.87 8.60 6.13
N GLN A 64 -12.58 8.93 6.16
CA GLN A 64 -11.87 9.41 4.98
C GLN A 64 -11.84 8.37 3.87
N MET A 65 -11.65 7.09 4.22
CA MET A 65 -11.75 5.99 3.26
C MET A 65 -13.12 5.93 2.59
N GLY A 66 -14.20 5.97 3.39
CA GLY A 66 -15.57 5.96 2.84
C GLY A 66 -15.82 7.14 1.90
N GLN A 67 -15.43 8.35 2.31
CA GLN A 67 -15.55 9.55 1.48
C GLN A 67 -14.72 9.46 0.19
N GLY A 68 -13.49 8.96 0.26
CA GLY A 68 -12.63 8.75 -0.90
C GLY A 68 -13.23 7.77 -1.90
N MET A 69 -13.79 6.66 -1.40
CA MET A 69 -14.50 5.67 -2.21
C MET A 69 -15.76 6.26 -2.85
N ASP A 70 -16.56 7.02 -2.09
CA ASP A 70 -17.75 7.70 -2.63
C ASP A 70 -17.37 8.66 -3.76
N ASN A 71 -16.30 9.45 -3.58
CA ASN A 71 -15.80 10.37 -4.61
C ASN A 71 -15.31 9.63 -5.86
N TRP A 72 -14.59 8.51 -5.70
CA TRP A 72 -14.14 7.66 -6.80
C TRP A 72 -15.31 7.04 -7.59
N MET A 73 -16.35 6.59 -6.88
CA MET A 73 -17.53 5.99 -7.49
C MET A 73 -18.44 7.02 -8.17
N ALA A 74 -18.50 8.24 -7.63
CA ALA A 74 -19.27 9.34 -8.22
C ALA A 74 -18.66 9.81 -9.54
N ASP A 75 -17.34 10.06 -9.57
CA ASP A 75 -16.62 10.47 -10.77
C ASP A 75 -15.11 10.24 -10.66
N ASN A 76 -14.61 9.24 -11.39
CA ASN A 76 -13.17 8.97 -11.51
C ASN A 76 -12.54 9.53 -12.79
N ASP A 77 -13.19 10.45 -13.51
CA ASP A 77 -12.71 11.01 -14.79
C ASP A 77 -12.40 9.92 -15.85
N GLY A 78 -13.06 8.75 -15.76
CA GLY A 78 -12.78 7.58 -16.61
C GLY A 78 -11.46 6.87 -16.31
N LEU A 79 -10.73 7.27 -15.26
CA LEU A 79 -9.46 6.65 -14.86
C LEU A 79 -9.61 5.17 -14.55
N GLY A 80 -10.72 4.75 -13.94
CA GLY A 80 -10.95 3.33 -13.64
C GLY A 80 -10.95 2.47 -14.91
N ALA A 81 -11.59 2.94 -15.98
CA ALA A 81 -11.58 2.25 -17.27
C ALA A 81 -10.18 2.27 -17.91
N SER A 82 -9.47 3.40 -17.84
CA SER A 82 -8.10 3.50 -18.35
C SER A 82 -7.13 2.56 -17.62
N TYR A 83 -7.23 2.45 -16.29
CA TYR A 83 -6.44 1.49 -15.52
C TYR A 83 -6.76 0.05 -15.93
N ALA A 84 -8.04 -0.26 -16.14
CA ALA A 84 -8.46 -1.58 -16.59
C ALA A 84 -7.92 -1.94 -17.98
N GLU A 85 -7.50 -0.99 -18.82
CA GLU A 85 -6.82 -1.25 -20.10
C GLU A 85 -5.31 -1.54 -19.95
N VAL A 86 -4.70 -1.15 -18.82
CA VAL A 86 -3.26 -1.27 -18.58
C VAL A 86 -2.91 -2.42 -17.64
N ILE A 87 -3.69 -2.60 -16.58
CA ILE A 87 -3.45 -3.60 -15.53
C ILE A 87 -4.73 -4.34 -15.14
N GLY A 88 -4.58 -5.61 -14.77
CA GLY A 88 -5.61 -6.39 -14.09
C GLY A 88 -5.18 -6.71 -12.67
N CYS A 89 -6.05 -6.48 -11.69
CA CYS A 89 -5.70 -6.57 -10.27
C CYS A 89 -6.61 -7.52 -9.49
N SER A 90 -6.03 -8.19 -8.51
CA SER A 90 -6.77 -8.68 -7.34
C SER A 90 -6.75 -7.61 -6.25
N HIS A 91 -7.83 -7.54 -5.46
CA HIS A 91 -8.05 -6.47 -4.50
C HIS A 91 -8.19 -7.02 -3.08
N SER A 92 -7.58 -6.33 -2.12
CA SER A 92 -7.73 -6.61 -0.69
C SER A 92 -7.89 -5.31 0.09
N LEU A 93 -8.72 -5.34 1.13
CA LEU A 93 -8.89 -4.25 2.08
C LEU A 93 -8.41 -4.72 3.45
N MET A 94 -7.57 -3.91 4.10
CA MET A 94 -6.98 -4.24 5.38
C MET A 94 -6.91 -3.02 6.30
N SER A 95 -6.96 -3.30 7.61
CA SER A 95 -6.59 -2.31 8.62
C SER A 95 -5.08 -2.32 8.80
N SER A 96 -4.51 -1.22 9.23
CA SER A 96 -3.08 -1.15 9.56
C SER A 96 -2.89 -0.35 10.83
N THR A 97 -2.03 -0.86 11.71
CA THR A 97 -1.62 -0.15 12.92
C THR A 97 -0.13 0.19 12.84
N PRO A 98 0.26 1.46 13.00
CA PRO A 98 1.67 1.81 13.07
C PRO A 98 2.34 1.25 14.32
N VAL A 99 3.45 0.56 14.12
CA VAL A 99 4.34 0.06 15.18
C VAL A 99 5.49 1.05 15.39
N HIS A 100 6.02 1.59 14.30
CA HIS A 100 6.97 2.70 14.31
C HIS A 100 6.63 3.68 13.20
N ALA A 101 6.28 4.89 13.60
CA ALA A 101 6.03 6.01 12.71
C ALA A 101 7.29 6.86 12.57
N LEU A 102 7.56 7.32 11.35
CA LEU A 102 8.61 8.30 11.08
C LEU A 102 8.13 9.71 11.41
N ASN A 103 9.09 10.60 11.67
CA ASN A 103 8.83 12.03 11.71
C ASN A 103 8.71 12.57 10.28
N GLY A 104 7.51 12.51 9.73
CA GLY A 104 7.19 12.98 8.38
C GLY A 104 7.12 11.87 7.33
N PRO A 105 6.74 12.21 6.09
CA PRO A 105 6.59 11.24 5.00
C PRO A 105 7.95 10.62 4.62
N PRO A 106 7.96 9.38 4.08
CA PRO A 106 9.16 8.80 3.51
C PRO A 106 9.81 9.73 2.49
N GLN A 107 11.13 9.91 2.58
CA GLN A 107 11.87 10.72 1.61
C GLN A 107 12.17 9.89 0.36
N GLY A 108 11.38 10.11 -0.69
CA GLY A 108 11.57 9.48 -2.00
C GLY A 108 11.18 8.00 -2.03
N ASN A 109 11.68 7.29 -3.05
CA ASN A 109 11.46 5.86 -3.22
C ASN A 109 12.30 5.06 -2.22
N GLY A 110 11.74 3.96 -1.73
CA GLY A 110 12.39 3.09 -0.74
C GLY A 110 12.09 1.62 -0.96
N ILE A 111 12.64 0.79 -0.08
CA ILE A 111 12.38 -0.65 -0.05
C ILE A 111 11.31 -0.90 1.01
N VAL A 112 10.30 -1.69 0.67
CA VAL A 112 9.33 -2.23 1.61
C VAL A 112 9.49 -3.74 1.69
N TRP A 113 9.36 -4.29 2.90
CA TRP A 113 9.40 -5.72 3.15
C TRP A 113 8.08 -6.15 3.79
N PHE A 114 7.53 -7.24 3.26
CA PHE A 114 6.31 -7.87 3.76
C PHE A 114 6.64 -9.25 4.29
N SER A 115 6.09 -9.58 5.45
CA SER A 115 6.14 -10.91 6.05
C SER A 115 4.76 -11.28 6.54
N SER A 116 4.31 -12.50 6.23
CA SER A 116 3.11 -13.08 6.81
C SER A 116 3.53 -14.05 7.92
N CYS A 117 2.95 -13.87 9.11
CA CYS A 117 3.26 -14.66 10.29
C CYS A 117 1.98 -15.27 10.86
N ILE A 118 2.09 -16.47 11.43
CA ILE A 118 1.01 -17.10 12.19
C ILE A 118 1.28 -16.86 13.68
N ILE A 119 0.26 -16.42 14.41
CA ILE A 119 0.35 -16.26 15.87
C ILE A 119 0.43 -17.67 16.47
N ALA A 120 1.42 -17.91 17.33
CA ALA A 120 1.57 -19.19 18.02
C ALA A 120 0.34 -19.51 18.90
N ASP A 121 0.04 -20.79 19.06
CA ASP A 121 -1.18 -21.29 19.73
C ASP A 121 -1.36 -20.77 21.18
N ASP A 122 -0.25 -20.47 21.88
CA ASP A 122 -0.23 -19.96 23.26
C ASP A 122 -0.09 -18.42 23.34
N SER A 123 -0.32 -17.74 22.23
CA SER A 123 -0.13 -16.30 22.07
C SER A 123 -1.40 -15.57 21.61
N ASP A 124 -1.30 -14.25 21.47
CA ASP A 124 -2.40 -13.37 21.07
C ASP A 124 -1.88 -12.15 20.29
N SER A 125 -2.79 -11.40 19.66
CA SER A 125 -2.46 -10.23 18.84
C SER A 125 -1.75 -9.12 19.63
N MET A 126 -2.02 -9.01 20.95
CA MET A 126 -1.35 -8.01 21.78
C MET A 126 0.11 -8.41 22.03
N LYS A 127 0.38 -9.68 22.33
CA LYS A 127 1.75 -10.20 22.44
C LYS A 127 2.51 -10.04 21.12
N ALA A 128 1.87 -10.30 19.99
CA ALA A 128 2.46 -10.08 18.67
C ALA A 128 2.81 -8.60 18.44
N TYR A 129 1.88 -7.68 18.75
CA TYR A 129 2.12 -6.23 18.69
C TYR A 129 3.32 -5.81 19.56
N GLN A 130 3.38 -6.28 20.81
CA GLN A 130 4.50 -5.96 21.71
C GLN A 130 5.84 -6.52 21.22
N ALA A 131 5.84 -7.71 20.62
CA ALA A 131 7.05 -8.28 20.01
C ALA A 131 7.54 -7.43 18.82
N HIS A 132 6.63 -7.02 17.93
CA HIS A 132 6.96 -6.13 16.81
C HIS A 132 7.45 -4.76 17.29
N LYS A 133 6.85 -4.20 18.35
CA LYS A 133 7.30 -2.95 18.95
C LYS A 133 8.73 -3.06 19.46
N LYS A 134 9.05 -4.10 20.25
CA LYS A 134 10.41 -4.36 20.74
C LYS A 134 11.41 -4.52 19.60
N PHE A 135 11.05 -5.27 18.56
CA PHE A 135 11.90 -5.43 17.38
C PHE A 135 12.15 -4.10 16.68
N SER A 136 11.11 -3.28 16.51
CA SER A 136 11.23 -1.97 15.89
C SER A 136 12.12 -1.03 16.69
N GLU A 137 12.03 -1.05 18.02
CA GLU A 137 12.93 -0.27 18.90
C GLU A 137 14.40 -0.67 18.74
N VAL A 138 14.68 -1.97 18.60
CA VAL A 138 16.04 -2.46 18.32
C VAL A 138 16.52 -1.98 16.96
N MET A 139 15.70 -2.10 15.91
CA MET A 139 16.04 -1.64 14.56
C MET A 139 16.33 -0.15 14.52
N SER A 140 15.52 0.67 15.19
CA SER A 140 15.75 2.12 15.30
C SER A 140 17.05 2.44 16.04
N LYS A 141 17.36 1.74 17.14
CA LYS A 141 18.64 1.90 17.87
C LYS A 141 19.86 1.54 17.01
N MET A 142 19.69 0.61 16.07
CA MET A 142 20.72 0.23 15.09
C MET A 142 20.80 1.20 13.90
N GLY A 143 20.03 2.29 13.89
CA GLY A 143 20.03 3.30 12.82
C GLY A 143 18.99 3.06 11.72
N GLY A 144 18.07 2.12 11.91
CA GLY A 144 16.94 1.90 11.01
C GLY A 144 16.04 3.14 10.93
N LYS A 145 15.75 3.59 9.70
CA LYS A 145 14.90 4.76 9.40
C LYS A 145 13.59 4.37 8.73
N GLY A 146 13.24 3.10 8.74
CA GLY A 146 12.03 2.58 8.12
C GLY A 146 10.84 2.70 9.05
N GLN A 147 9.69 3.08 8.51
CA GLN A 147 8.39 2.90 9.16
C GLN A 147 8.02 1.41 9.22
N SER A 148 7.30 1.01 10.26
CA SER A 148 6.82 -0.36 10.43
C SER A 148 5.36 -0.41 10.86
N TRP A 149 4.66 -1.42 10.34
CA TRP A 149 3.21 -1.56 10.46
C TRP A 149 2.85 -3.01 10.77
N LEU A 150 1.72 -3.18 11.44
CA LEU A 150 1.01 -4.46 11.53
C LEU A 150 -0.32 -4.35 10.79
N MET A 151 -0.65 -5.39 10.03
CA MET A 151 -1.83 -5.48 9.18
C MET A 151 -2.68 -6.67 9.57
#